data_AF-A0A933U828-F1
#
_entry.id   AF-A0A933U828-F1
#
_cell.length_a   1.000
_cell.length_b   1.000
_cell.length_c   1.000
_cell.angle_alpha   90.00
_cell.angle_beta   90.00
_cell.angle_gamma   90.00
#
_symmetry.space_group_name_H-M   'P 1'
#
loop_
_entity.id
_entity.type
_entity.pdbx_description
1 polymer ?
#
loop_
_entity_poly.entity_id
_entity_poly.type
_entity_poly.pdbx_seq_one_letter_code
_entity_poly.pdbx_strand_id
1 'polypeptide(L)'
;MKRKTQFSLWLAGSLLCLPLFGAQETQPVPVPTADQILRNLKREHPRLLATATDFAQLKQRVATDPTLKKWHAELRRDGARILDAPPSKYEIPDGLRLLATSRRVWDRVQTMAMLYRLDGDKRYAERAWKELEAAANFKDWNPRHFLDTAEMTHAFAIGYDWLYDVWSDEQRATLRTAMVEKGIKLAIDIQSKNTWWAKSRHNWNQVCNGGVGMGALALADVEPKLAGDFLHAALKSIQLAMAEYGPDGAWAEGPGYWNYATTYNVVFLASLQTALGSDFGLTKIEGFSEAGSFPIYASGPTGLSFSYADSHAGVIRSPVLFWLARQFNRPDYAWYQSQLAKAHPLDLLWYDARLAQKPSVTPPLDRYYRNSEITLMRSAWDDKDALFVGFKSGDNKANHSNLDLGSFVLDALGVRWAEDIGADDYNLPAYFGNKRWTYYRLRAEGHNTLVINPGLDPDQEPRAAAKITKFDSKPERAVAVTDLTAAYAKHVNKAQRGMAMLGRKQVLVQDEVQAKAPAEVWWFLHTHAKPQVGEDGRTATLTDGKARLHARIVSPAQARFQVMKAEPLPAAPQPPKQGNNSRYQKLAIQLRDVTDTRIAVVLTPLKEGEAVPAAQTQLTPLATW
;
A
#
# COMPACT_ATOMS: atom_id res chain seq x y z
N MET A 1 0.90 -48.76 63.89
CA MET A 1 0.17 -47.80 64.76
C MET A 1 0.66 -46.39 64.49
N LYS A 2 -0.29 -45.48 64.22
CA LYS A 2 -0.25 -43.99 64.17
C LYS A 2 -0.36 -43.34 62.77
N ARG A 3 -1.62 -42.93 62.51
CA ARG A 3 -2.16 -41.80 61.71
C ARG A 3 -1.33 -40.51 61.91
N LYS A 4 -1.29 -39.46 61.08
CA LYS A 4 -2.00 -38.84 59.92
C LYS A 4 -0.94 -37.87 59.31
N THR A 5 -0.96 -37.35 58.08
CA THR A 5 -1.90 -36.34 57.52
C THR A 5 -1.53 -36.06 56.04
N GLN A 6 -2.52 -35.83 55.19
CA GLN A 6 -2.40 -35.41 53.78
C GLN A 6 -1.83 -33.98 53.63
N PHE A 7 -1.15 -33.69 52.51
CA PHE A 7 -1.41 -32.49 51.68
C PHE A 7 -0.90 -32.69 50.25
N SER A 8 -1.75 -32.33 49.29
CA SER A 8 -1.57 -32.42 47.83
C SER A 8 -0.78 -31.22 47.29
N LEU A 9 0.01 -31.40 46.21
CA LEU A 9 0.27 -30.33 45.23
C LEU A 9 0.66 -30.92 43.87
N TRP A 10 -0.17 -30.63 42.86
CA TRP A 10 0.10 -30.78 41.43
C TRP A 10 0.57 -29.43 40.85
N LEU A 11 1.24 -29.51 39.69
CA LEU A 11 1.63 -28.47 38.74
C LEU A 11 2.98 -27.74 38.95
N ALA A 12 3.96 -28.16 38.15
CA ALA A 12 4.90 -27.30 37.43
C ALA A 12 4.95 -27.87 35.99
N GLY A 13 4.67 -27.16 34.90
CA GLY A 13 5.00 -25.77 34.60
C GLY A 13 6.05 -25.77 33.48
N SER A 14 5.71 -26.31 32.32
CA SER A 14 6.60 -26.39 31.15
C SER A 14 6.72 -25.01 30.49
N LEU A 15 7.80 -24.30 30.77
CA LEU A 15 8.23 -23.11 30.04
C LEU A 15 8.70 -23.52 28.64
N LEU A 16 7.83 -23.35 27.64
CA LEU A 16 8.23 -23.36 26.23
C LEU A 16 8.81 -21.98 25.88
N CYS A 17 10.14 -21.89 25.87
CA CYS A 17 10.86 -20.81 25.22
C CYS A 17 10.56 -20.85 23.71
N LEU A 18 9.81 -19.87 23.21
CA LEU A 18 9.71 -19.60 21.78
C LEU A 18 11.06 -19.03 21.30
N PRO A 19 11.67 -19.58 20.23
CA PRO A 19 12.88 -19.01 19.69
C PRO A 19 12.58 -17.64 19.06
N LEU A 20 13.42 -16.67 19.35
CA LEU A 20 13.52 -15.43 18.58
C LEU A 20 13.89 -15.80 17.14
N PHE A 21 12.91 -15.82 16.24
CA PHE A 21 13.17 -15.94 14.81
C PHE A 21 13.88 -14.67 14.34
N GLY A 22 15.20 -14.70 14.28
CA GLY A 22 15.95 -13.80 13.40
C GLY A 22 15.49 -14.03 11.97
N ALA A 23 15.28 -12.95 11.22
CA ALA A 23 14.94 -13.03 9.80
C ALA A 23 16.02 -13.85 9.09
N GLN A 24 15.68 -15.06 8.68
CA GLN A 24 16.55 -15.88 7.84
C GLN A 24 16.58 -15.18 6.48
N GLU A 25 17.74 -14.65 6.08
CA GLU A 25 17.88 -14.04 4.75
C GLU A 25 17.42 -15.05 3.70
N THR A 26 16.32 -14.74 3.02
CA THR A 26 15.81 -15.56 1.92
C THR A 26 16.90 -15.66 0.87
N GLN A 27 17.43 -16.87 0.64
CA GLN A 27 18.42 -17.12 -0.40
C GLN A 27 17.87 -16.58 -1.74
N PRO A 28 18.63 -15.74 -2.46
CA PRO A 28 18.18 -15.22 -3.74
C PRO A 28 17.98 -16.38 -4.73
N VAL A 29 16.93 -16.25 -5.54
CA VAL A 29 16.62 -17.18 -6.61
C VAL A 29 17.75 -17.11 -7.66
N PRO A 30 18.31 -18.26 -8.08
CA PRO A 30 19.35 -18.30 -9.11
C PRO A 30 18.87 -17.66 -10.43
N VAL A 31 19.69 -16.78 -11.00
CA VAL A 31 19.38 -16.08 -12.26
C VAL A 31 20.16 -16.69 -13.43
N PRO A 32 19.49 -17.23 -14.48
CA PRO A 32 20.18 -17.79 -15.65
C PRO A 32 20.93 -16.72 -16.45
N THR A 33 21.88 -17.12 -17.30
CA THR A 33 22.56 -16.19 -18.22
C THR A 33 21.60 -15.58 -19.24
N ALA A 34 21.98 -14.46 -19.86
CA ALA A 34 21.19 -13.80 -20.91
C ALA A 34 20.74 -14.78 -22.01
N ASP A 35 21.66 -15.59 -22.53
CA ASP A 35 21.34 -16.60 -23.53
C ASP A 35 20.37 -17.66 -23.00
N GLN A 36 20.57 -18.13 -21.76
CA GLN A 36 19.69 -19.13 -21.14
C GLN A 36 18.26 -18.64 -20.97
N ILE A 37 18.08 -17.37 -20.60
CA ILE A 37 16.76 -16.74 -20.44
C ILE A 37 15.98 -16.82 -21.76
N LEU A 38 16.63 -16.51 -22.88
CA LEU A 38 15.96 -16.40 -24.19
C LEU A 38 15.82 -17.73 -24.95
N ARG A 39 16.38 -18.84 -24.47
CA ARG A 39 16.28 -20.15 -25.14
C ARG A 39 14.84 -20.58 -25.40
N ASN A 40 13.93 -20.26 -24.49
CA ASN A 40 12.53 -20.67 -24.55
C ASN A 40 11.60 -19.55 -25.03
N LEU A 41 12.16 -18.50 -25.65
CA LEU A 41 11.38 -17.39 -26.14
C LEU A 41 10.39 -17.86 -27.21
N LYS A 42 9.09 -17.71 -26.92
CA LYS A 42 8.05 -17.77 -27.95
C LYS A 42 8.23 -16.58 -28.87
N ARG A 43 8.46 -16.83 -30.15
CA ARG A 43 8.78 -15.77 -31.14
C ARG A 43 7.53 -15.10 -31.68
N GLU A 44 6.41 -15.80 -31.63
CA GLU A 44 5.13 -15.30 -32.11
C GLU A 44 4.59 -14.20 -31.19
N HIS A 45 3.97 -13.19 -31.80
CA HIS A 45 3.24 -12.14 -31.10
C HIS A 45 1.71 -12.37 -31.22
N PRO A 46 0.91 -11.94 -30.22
CA PRO A 46 1.33 -11.40 -28.94
C PRO A 46 1.90 -12.48 -28.01
N ARG A 47 2.82 -12.08 -27.13
CA ARG A 47 3.41 -12.96 -26.10
C ARG A 47 3.43 -12.33 -24.71
N LEU A 48 3.18 -11.03 -24.57
CA LEU A 48 3.14 -10.33 -23.29
C LEU A 48 1.77 -10.47 -22.66
N LEU A 49 1.70 -11.00 -21.43
CA LEU A 49 0.50 -11.24 -20.62
C LEU A 49 -0.51 -12.24 -21.21
N ALA A 50 -0.60 -12.36 -22.52
CA ALA A 50 -1.57 -13.16 -23.25
C ALA A 50 -1.02 -13.53 -24.64
N THR A 51 -1.26 -14.78 -25.05
CA THR A 51 -0.99 -15.26 -26.41
C THR A 51 -2.19 -15.01 -27.33
N ALA A 52 -2.01 -15.24 -28.64
CA ALA A 52 -3.13 -15.23 -29.58
C ALA A 52 -4.28 -16.18 -29.16
N THR A 53 -3.94 -17.34 -28.61
CA THR A 53 -4.90 -18.32 -28.08
C THR A 53 -5.65 -17.76 -26.88
N ASP A 54 -4.97 -17.09 -25.96
CA ASP A 54 -5.60 -16.50 -24.77
C ASP A 54 -6.60 -15.41 -25.17
N PHE A 55 -6.28 -14.58 -26.16
CA PHE A 55 -7.22 -13.58 -26.70
C PHE A 55 -8.43 -14.22 -27.38
N ALA A 56 -8.23 -15.30 -28.15
CA ALA A 56 -9.34 -16.03 -28.77
C ALA A 56 -10.28 -16.63 -27.71
N GLN A 57 -9.72 -17.21 -26.64
CA GLN A 57 -10.48 -17.71 -25.50
C GLN A 57 -11.20 -16.57 -24.76
N LEU A 58 -10.53 -15.44 -24.52
CA LEU A 58 -11.15 -14.28 -23.88
C LEU A 58 -12.34 -13.77 -24.69
N LYS A 59 -12.23 -13.70 -26.03
CA LYS A 59 -13.32 -13.31 -26.92
C LYS A 59 -14.54 -14.23 -26.78
N GLN A 60 -14.32 -15.55 -26.70
CA GLN A 60 -15.40 -16.51 -26.44
C GLN A 60 -16.04 -16.29 -25.07
N ARG A 61 -15.22 -16.11 -24.02
CA ARG A 61 -15.69 -15.90 -22.65
C ARG A 61 -16.48 -14.60 -22.50
N VAL A 62 -16.07 -13.52 -23.15
CA VAL A 62 -16.81 -12.24 -23.17
C VAL A 62 -18.21 -12.42 -23.77
N ALA A 63 -18.40 -13.36 -24.69
CA ALA A 63 -19.73 -13.63 -25.27
C ALA A 63 -20.67 -14.36 -24.29
N THR A 64 -20.13 -15.15 -23.36
CA THR A 64 -20.90 -16.05 -22.49
C THR A 64 -20.95 -15.63 -21.02
N ASP A 65 -19.92 -14.95 -20.52
CA ASP A 65 -19.80 -14.52 -19.12
C ASP A 65 -20.43 -13.13 -18.93
N PRO A 66 -21.48 -12.98 -18.09
CA PRO A 66 -22.17 -11.71 -17.92
C PRO A 66 -21.29 -10.58 -17.37
N THR A 67 -20.34 -10.89 -16.49
CA THR A 67 -19.43 -9.92 -15.88
C THR A 67 -18.46 -9.40 -16.93
N LEU A 68 -17.84 -10.29 -17.70
CA LEU A 68 -16.94 -9.91 -18.79
C LEU A 68 -17.67 -9.14 -19.88
N LYS A 69 -18.89 -9.54 -20.24
CA LYS A 69 -19.72 -8.83 -21.21
C LYS A 69 -20.02 -7.40 -20.76
N LYS A 70 -20.36 -7.23 -19.48
CA LYS A 70 -20.55 -5.90 -18.88
C LYS A 70 -19.29 -5.08 -18.99
N TRP A 71 -18.15 -5.55 -18.47
CA TRP A 71 -16.90 -4.80 -18.48
C TRP A 71 -16.40 -4.47 -19.88
N HIS A 72 -16.55 -5.39 -20.84
CA HIS A 72 -16.24 -5.12 -22.25
C HIS A 72 -17.09 -3.97 -22.82
N ALA A 73 -18.39 -3.94 -22.50
CA ALA A 73 -19.25 -2.83 -22.91
C ALA A 73 -18.86 -1.49 -22.26
N GLU A 74 -18.40 -1.48 -21.00
CA GLU A 74 -17.86 -0.26 -20.38
C GLU A 74 -16.55 0.15 -21.03
N LEU A 75 -15.66 -0.80 -21.33
CA LEU A 75 -14.40 -0.55 -22.02
C LEU A 75 -14.62 0.02 -23.42
N ARG A 76 -15.66 -0.41 -24.15
CA ARG A 76 -16.05 0.19 -25.43
C ARG A 76 -16.48 1.65 -25.29
N ARG A 77 -17.17 2.03 -24.20
CA ARG A 77 -17.51 3.45 -23.93
C ARG A 77 -16.25 4.27 -23.66
N ASP A 78 -15.29 3.71 -22.94
CA ASP A 78 -14.00 4.35 -22.72
C ASP A 78 -13.24 4.48 -24.04
N GLY A 79 -13.28 3.44 -24.88
CA GLY A 79 -12.69 3.46 -26.20
C GLY A 79 -13.28 4.53 -27.11
N ALA A 80 -14.59 4.71 -27.11
CA ALA A 80 -15.24 5.80 -27.86
C ALA A 80 -14.71 7.17 -27.43
N ARG A 81 -14.56 7.42 -26.12
CA ARG A 81 -13.97 8.68 -25.62
C ARG A 81 -12.51 8.86 -26.03
N ILE A 82 -11.74 7.79 -26.09
CA ILE A 82 -10.32 7.82 -26.47
C ILE A 82 -10.15 8.06 -27.97
N LEU A 83 -11.03 7.50 -28.82
CA LEU A 83 -11.03 7.72 -30.26
C LEU A 83 -11.12 9.21 -30.62
N ASP A 84 -11.95 9.97 -29.89
CA ASP A 84 -12.16 11.40 -30.12
C ASP A 84 -11.11 12.30 -29.45
N ALA A 85 -10.33 11.76 -28.50
CA ALA A 85 -9.37 12.54 -27.75
C ALA A 85 -8.05 12.75 -28.53
N PRO A 86 -7.44 13.95 -28.48
CA PRO A 86 -6.15 14.19 -29.14
C PRO A 86 -5.04 13.32 -28.53
N PRO A 87 -3.99 12.98 -29.32
CA PRO A 87 -2.81 12.31 -28.80
C PRO A 87 -2.18 13.06 -27.63
N SER A 88 -1.56 12.33 -26.70
CA SER A 88 -0.83 12.94 -25.59
C SER A 88 0.35 13.79 -26.09
N LYS A 89 0.68 14.82 -25.31
CA LYS A 89 1.78 15.75 -25.57
C LYS A 89 2.86 15.62 -24.51
N TYR A 90 4.07 16.03 -24.85
CA TYR A 90 5.17 16.11 -23.90
C TYR A 90 4.91 17.25 -22.91
N GLU A 91 4.51 16.90 -21.69
CA GLU A 91 4.07 17.85 -20.68
C GLU A 91 4.63 17.46 -19.32
N ILE A 92 5.34 18.41 -18.69
CA ILE A 92 5.86 18.27 -17.33
C ILE A 92 5.22 19.40 -16.50
N PRO A 93 3.92 19.29 -16.18
CA PRO A 93 3.15 20.40 -15.62
C PRO A 93 3.64 20.82 -14.22
N ASP A 94 4.27 19.90 -13.48
CA ASP A 94 4.83 20.15 -12.16
C ASP A 94 6.34 20.52 -12.18
N GLY A 95 6.93 20.64 -13.38
CA GLY A 95 8.36 20.91 -13.58
C GLY A 95 9.30 19.72 -13.28
N LEU A 96 8.77 18.57 -12.86
CA LEU A 96 9.56 17.40 -12.49
C LEU A 96 9.22 16.13 -13.28
N ARG A 97 7.93 15.82 -13.45
CA ARG A 97 7.43 14.51 -13.88
C ARG A 97 6.63 14.61 -15.18
N LEU A 98 6.97 13.72 -16.12
CA LEU A 98 6.17 13.34 -17.30
C LEU A 98 5.16 12.22 -16.95
N LEU A 99 5.17 11.73 -15.71
CA LEU A 99 4.44 10.54 -15.23
C LEU A 99 2.96 10.50 -15.63
N ALA A 100 2.23 11.61 -15.47
CA ALA A 100 0.81 11.66 -15.83
C ALA A 100 0.58 11.44 -17.33
N THR A 101 1.51 11.90 -18.17
CA THR A 101 1.51 11.64 -19.60
C THR A 101 1.87 10.18 -19.90
N SER A 102 2.91 9.61 -19.27
CA SER A 102 3.26 8.20 -19.43
C SER A 102 2.07 7.27 -19.10
N ARG A 103 1.38 7.53 -17.98
CA ARG A 103 0.19 6.76 -17.55
C ARG A 103 -0.96 6.87 -18.53
N ARG A 104 -1.24 8.08 -19.01
CA ARG A 104 -2.29 8.30 -20.00
C ARG A 104 -2.00 7.59 -21.32
N VAL A 105 -0.75 7.55 -21.78
CA VAL A 105 -0.35 6.79 -22.97
C VAL A 105 -0.55 5.29 -22.71
N TRP A 106 -0.09 4.78 -21.57
CA TRP A 106 -0.28 3.38 -21.18
C TRP A 106 -1.76 2.97 -21.13
N ASP A 107 -2.59 3.71 -20.39
CA ASP A 107 -4.02 3.45 -20.24
C ASP A 107 -4.73 3.41 -21.60
N ARG A 108 -4.43 4.39 -22.46
CA ARG A 108 -5.03 4.50 -23.81
C ARG A 108 -4.59 3.35 -24.70
N VAL A 109 -3.30 3.08 -24.77
CA VAL A 109 -2.75 2.02 -25.65
C VAL A 109 -3.26 0.66 -25.20
N GLN A 110 -3.24 0.35 -23.90
CA GLN A 110 -3.73 -0.93 -23.39
C GLN A 110 -5.24 -1.10 -23.62
N THR A 111 -6.02 -0.03 -23.46
CA THR A 111 -7.46 -0.04 -23.76
C THR A 111 -7.72 -0.26 -25.24
N MET A 112 -7.06 0.49 -26.11
CA MET A 112 -7.22 0.37 -27.57
C MET A 112 -6.78 -1.01 -28.07
N ALA A 113 -5.65 -1.50 -27.59
CA ALA A 113 -5.14 -2.82 -27.95
C ALA A 113 -6.11 -3.92 -27.51
N MET A 114 -6.61 -3.88 -26.26
CA MET A 114 -7.61 -4.85 -25.80
C MET A 114 -8.88 -4.84 -26.65
N LEU A 115 -9.43 -3.66 -26.95
CA LEU A 115 -10.63 -3.54 -27.77
C LEU A 115 -10.39 -4.06 -29.20
N TYR A 116 -9.23 -3.76 -29.81
CA TYR A 116 -8.86 -4.35 -31.10
C TYR A 116 -8.83 -5.88 -31.05
N ARG A 117 -8.20 -6.48 -30.03
CA ARG A 117 -8.12 -7.95 -29.90
C ARG A 117 -9.48 -8.62 -29.74
N LEU A 118 -10.43 -7.97 -29.07
CA LEU A 118 -11.78 -8.52 -28.88
C LEU A 118 -12.69 -8.27 -30.08
N ASP A 119 -12.65 -7.06 -30.63
CA ASP A 119 -13.65 -6.56 -31.59
C ASP A 119 -13.19 -6.65 -33.04
N GLY A 120 -11.87 -6.58 -33.29
CA GLY A 120 -11.29 -6.54 -34.63
C GLY A 120 -11.45 -5.18 -35.33
N ASP A 121 -11.92 -4.15 -34.65
CA ASP A 121 -12.11 -2.81 -35.22
C ASP A 121 -10.77 -2.07 -35.36
N LYS A 122 -10.33 -1.89 -36.61
CA LYS A 122 -9.05 -1.26 -36.96
C LYS A 122 -8.90 0.17 -36.44
N ARG A 123 -10.01 0.89 -36.20
CA ARG A 123 -9.98 2.26 -35.66
C ARG A 123 -9.26 2.32 -34.32
N TYR A 124 -9.37 1.27 -33.49
CA TYR A 124 -8.65 1.21 -32.22
C TYR A 124 -7.14 1.10 -32.42
N ALA A 125 -6.67 0.25 -33.34
CA ALA A 125 -5.25 0.12 -33.66
C ALA A 125 -4.68 1.41 -34.28
N GLU A 126 -5.41 2.03 -35.21
CA GLU A 126 -5.04 3.32 -35.80
C GLU A 126 -4.94 4.44 -34.75
N ARG A 127 -5.86 4.44 -33.77
CA ARG A 127 -5.80 5.39 -32.66
C ARG A 127 -4.64 5.12 -31.72
N ALA A 128 -4.33 3.85 -31.44
CA ALA A 128 -3.16 3.46 -30.66
C ALA A 128 -1.87 3.91 -31.35
N TRP A 129 -1.78 3.75 -32.68
CA TRP A 129 -0.65 4.25 -33.46
C TRP A 129 -0.46 5.76 -33.27
N LYS A 130 -1.51 6.57 -33.41
CA LYS A 130 -1.42 8.04 -33.20
C LYS A 130 -0.91 8.41 -31.80
N GLU A 131 -1.25 7.63 -30.78
CA GLU A 131 -0.75 7.86 -29.41
C GLU A 131 0.74 7.54 -29.30
N LEU A 132 1.14 6.37 -29.82
CA LEU A 132 2.53 5.89 -29.76
C LEU A 132 3.46 6.71 -30.64
N GLU A 133 3.04 7.08 -31.85
CA GLU A 133 3.79 7.94 -32.75
C GLU A 133 4.07 9.31 -32.12
N ALA A 134 3.06 9.91 -31.48
CA ALA A 134 3.25 11.17 -30.76
C ALA A 134 4.28 11.03 -29.63
N ALA A 135 4.19 9.97 -28.82
CA ALA A 135 5.11 9.72 -27.71
C ALA A 135 6.52 9.27 -28.18
N ALA A 136 6.65 8.66 -29.36
CA ALA A 136 7.93 8.30 -29.97
C ALA A 136 8.70 9.55 -30.40
N ASN A 137 7.96 10.57 -30.85
CA ASN A 137 8.48 11.88 -31.26
C ASN A 137 8.77 12.82 -30.08
N PHE A 138 8.51 12.41 -28.84
CA PHE A 138 8.97 13.17 -27.68
C PHE A 138 10.50 13.23 -27.66
N LYS A 139 11.05 14.33 -27.13
CA LYS A 139 12.51 14.49 -27.04
C LYS A 139 13.16 13.37 -26.22
N ASP A 140 12.51 12.94 -25.14
CA ASP A 140 12.89 11.86 -24.23
C ASP A 140 11.65 11.32 -23.51
N TRP A 141 11.82 10.32 -22.65
CA TRP A 141 10.78 9.87 -21.70
C TRP A 141 11.14 10.26 -20.25
N ASN A 142 11.81 11.40 -20.07
CA ASN A 142 12.29 11.97 -18.82
C ASN A 142 13.15 11.03 -17.95
N PRO A 143 14.38 10.67 -18.37
CA PRO A 143 15.23 9.74 -17.62
C PRO A 143 15.70 10.26 -16.25
N ARG A 144 15.51 11.56 -15.95
CA ARG A 144 15.73 12.14 -14.62
C ARG A 144 14.75 11.60 -13.58
N HIS A 145 13.51 11.30 -13.98
CA HIS A 145 12.50 10.66 -13.16
C HIS A 145 12.14 9.33 -13.80
N PHE A 146 12.96 8.31 -13.54
CA PHE A 146 12.98 7.08 -14.35
C PHE A 146 11.68 6.25 -14.33
N LEU A 147 10.79 6.49 -13.35
CA LEU A 147 9.43 5.96 -13.39
C LEU A 147 8.70 6.38 -14.69
N ASP A 148 8.88 7.62 -15.14
CA ASP A 148 8.28 8.12 -16.38
C ASP A 148 8.72 7.31 -17.59
N THR A 149 10.03 7.01 -17.63
CA THR A 149 10.67 6.22 -18.67
C THR A 149 10.21 4.77 -18.64
N ALA A 150 10.16 4.15 -17.46
CA ALA A 150 9.75 2.76 -17.31
C ALA A 150 8.27 2.55 -17.65
N GLU A 151 7.38 3.43 -17.17
CA GLU A 151 5.96 3.35 -17.47
C GLU A 151 5.67 3.61 -18.97
N MET A 152 6.40 4.54 -19.60
CA MET A 152 6.28 4.77 -21.05
C MET A 152 6.79 3.57 -21.85
N THR A 153 7.90 2.95 -21.44
CA THR A 153 8.43 1.73 -22.08
C THR A 153 7.39 0.60 -22.02
N HIS A 154 6.69 0.45 -20.89
CA HIS A 154 5.59 -0.51 -20.76
C HIS A 154 4.45 -0.21 -21.75
N ALA A 155 4.03 1.05 -21.91
CA ALA A 155 3.01 1.43 -22.87
C ALA A 155 3.38 1.00 -24.31
N PHE A 156 4.62 1.26 -24.71
CA PHE A 156 5.14 0.86 -26.02
C PHE A 156 5.22 -0.65 -26.18
N ALA A 157 5.63 -1.37 -25.13
CA ALA A 157 5.70 -2.83 -25.16
C ALA A 157 4.35 -3.47 -25.44
N ILE A 158 3.28 -3.01 -24.76
CA ILE A 158 1.91 -3.49 -25.01
C ILE A 158 1.46 -3.15 -26.42
N GLY A 159 1.68 -1.91 -26.88
CA GLY A 159 1.33 -1.50 -28.23
C GLY A 159 2.06 -2.29 -29.32
N TYR A 160 3.36 -2.52 -29.15
CA TYR A 160 4.17 -3.30 -30.08
C TYR A 160 3.72 -4.76 -30.15
N ASP A 161 3.53 -5.40 -28.99
CA ASP A 161 3.24 -6.83 -28.90
C ASP A 161 1.79 -7.18 -29.25
N TRP A 162 0.81 -6.46 -28.68
CA TRP A 162 -0.60 -6.80 -28.86
C TRP A 162 -1.15 -6.45 -30.24
N LEU A 163 -0.54 -5.47 -30.91
CA LEU A 163 -0.95 -4.99 -32.24
C LEU A 163 0.10 -5.32 -33.31
N TYR A 164 1.02 -6.24 -33.03
CA TYR A 164 2.17 -6.58 -33.88
C TYR A 164 1.78 -6.87 -35.34
N ASP A 165 0.67 -7.59 -35.53
CA ASP A 165 0.14 -8.02 -36.82
C ASP A 165 -0.51 -6.90 -37.63
N VAL A 166 -0.77 -5.75 -37.01
CA VAL A 166 -1.36 -4.58 -37.66
C VAL A 166 -0.30 -3.61 -38.19
N TRP A 167 0.88 -3.62 -37.59
CA TRP A 167 1.93 -2.66 -37.89
C TRP A 167 2.59 -2.91 -39.25
N SER A 168 2.93 -1.82 -39.95
CA SER A 168 3.91 -1.89 -41.04
C SER A 168 5.32 -2.11 -40.48
N ASP A 169 6.28 -2.44 -41.36
CA ASP A 169 7.69 -2.56 -40.97
C ASP A 169 8.24 -1.23 -40.43
N GLU A 170 7.85 -0.11 -41.02
CA GLU A 170 8.24 1.23 -40.59
C GLU A 170 7.65 1.55 -39.21
N GLN A 171 6.38 1.22 -38.98
CA GLN A 171 5.75 1.40 -37.68
C GLN A 171 6.45 0.57 -36.60
N ARG A 172 6.75 -0.71 -36.88
CA ARG A 172 7.54 -1.56 -35.98
C ARG A 172 8.93 -0.97 -35.71
N ALA A 173 9.60 -0.46 -36.74
CA ALA A 173 10.91 0.15 -36.60
C ALA A 173 10.89 1.42 -35.74
N THR A 174 9.86 2.27 -35.87
CA THR A 174 9.66 3.46 -35.03
C THR A 174 9.47 3.07 -33.56
N LEU A 175 8.57 2.12 -33.27
CA LEU A 175 8.32 1.66 -31.90
C LEU A 175 9.55 1.01 -31.27
N ARG A 176 10.25 0.15 -32.02
CA ARG A 176 11.52 -0.48 -31.59
C ARG A 176 12.56 0.57 -31.25
N THR A 177 12.82 1.51 -32.17
CA THR A 177 13.82 2.57 -31.97
C THR A 177 13.52 3.40 -30.73
N ALA A 178 12.25 3.78 -30.52
CA ALA A 178 11.84 4.53 -29.35
C ALA A 178 12.11 3.76 -28.04
N MET A 179 11.72 2.49 -27.95
CA MET A 179 11.96 1.65 -26.77
C MET A 179 13.44 1.43 -26.50
N VAL A 180 14.25 1.18 -27.53
CA VAL A 180 15.69 0.95 -27.41
C VAL A 180 16.41 2.20 -26.90
N GLU A 181 16.22 3.35 -27.58
CA GLU A 181 16.98 4.57 -27.30
C GLU A 181 16.48 5.33 -26.07
N LYS A 182 15.16 5.40 -25.86
CA LYS A 182 14.57 6.22 -24.77
C LYS A 182 14.30 5.41 -23.50
N GLY A 183 14.38 4.09 -23.55
CA GLY A 183 14.07 3.19 -22.42
C GLY A 183 15.21 2.24 -22.08
N ILE A 184 15.36 1.17 -22.87
CA ILE A 184 16.15 -0.01 -22.50
C ILE A 184 17.64 0.31 -22.34
N LYS A 185 18.25 1.05 -23.27
CA LYS A 185 19.68 1.44 -23.16
C LYS A 185 19.97 2.24 -21.91
N LEU A 186 19.08 3.17 -21.55
CA LEU A 186 19.22 3.99 -20.35
C LEU A 186 19.10 3.13 -19.08
N ALA A 187 18.23 2.13 -19.09
CA ALA A 187 18.06 1.22 -17.97
C ALA A 187 19.28 0.31 -17.77
N ILE A 188 19.86 -0.20 -18.86
CA ILE A 188 21.11 -0.99 -18.82
C ILE A 188 22.26 -0.17 -18.26
N ASP A 189 22.39 1.12 -18.59
CA ASP A 189 23.43 1.98 -18.01
C ASP A 189 23.31 2.05 -16.47
N ILE A 190 22.09 2.22 -15.96
CA ILE A 190 21.83 2.27 -14.51
C ILE A 190 22.10 0.92 -13.83
N GLN A 191 21.65 -0.18 -14.43
CA GLN A 191 21.84 -1.53 -13.90
C GLN A 191 23.30 -2.00 -13.96
N SER A 192 24.02 -1.73 -15.05
CA SER A 192 25.43 -2.11 -15.20
C SER A 192 26.33 -1.42 -14.16
N LYS A 193 25.98 -0.20 -13.77
CA LYS A 193 26.64 0.53 -12.68
C LYS A 193 26.11 0.14 -11.28
N ASN A 194 25.05 -0.65 -11.21
CA ASN A 194 24.33 -1.03 -9.99
C ASN A 194 24.00 0.19 -9.09
N THR A 195 23.40 1.22 -9.70
CA THR A 195 23.11 2.49 -9.01
C THR A 195 21.60 2.73 -8.83
N TRP A 196 21.26 3.64 -7.91
CA TRP A 196 19.90 4.17 -7.75
C TRP A 196 18.80 3.11 -7.60
N TRP A 197 17.80 3.08 -8.49
CA TRP A 197 16.66 2.17 -8.41
C TRP A 197 17.07 0.69 -8.59
N ALA A 198 18.19 0.40 -9.25
CA ALA A 198 18.65 -0.97 -9.50
C ALA A 198 19.02 -1.73 -8.22
N LYS A 199 19.39 -1.02 -7.14
CA LYS A 199 19.71 -1.60 -5.83
C LYS A 199 18.68 -1.27 -4.74
N SER A 200 17.59 -0.62 -5.12
CA SER A 200 16.55 -0.20 -4.18
C SER A 200 15.67 -1.38 -3.77
N ARG A 201 15.15 -1.37 -2.54
CA ARG A 201 14.20 -2.39 -2.04
C ARG A 201 12.75 -1.94 -2.05
N HIS A 202 12.46 -0.75 -2.59
CA HIS A 202 11.13 -0.14 -2.59
C HIS A 202 10.53 -0.09 -4.00
N ASN A 203 9.37 0.55 -4.16
CA ASN A 203 8.54 0.52 -5.38
C ASN A 203 9.31 0.82 -6.69
N TRP A 204 10.28 1.75 -6.66
CA TRP A 204 11.04 2.14 -7.84
C TRP A 204 11.73 0.96 -8.52
N ASN A 205 12.23 0.02 -7.74
CA ASN A 205 12.88 -1.17 -8.28
C ASN A 205 11.88 -2.01 -9.08
N GLN A 206 10.70 -2.29 -8.52
CA GLN A 206 9.68 -3.11 -9.17
C GLN A 206 9.10 -2.42 -10.41
N VAL A 207 8.85 -1.11 -10.33
CA VAL A 207 8.30 -0.33 -11.44
C VAL A 207 9.30 -0.22 -12.59
N CYS A 208 10.56 0.11 -12.29
CA CYS A 208 11.59 0.26 -13.32
C CYS A 208 11.94 -1.08 -13.99
N ASN A 209 12.20 -2.13 -13.20
CA ASN A 209 12.50 -3.46 -13.74
C ASN A 209 11.29 -4.02 -14.51
N GLY A 210 10.09 -3.88 -13.96
CA GLY A 210 8.88 -4.38 -14.60
C GLY A 210 8.57 -3.64 -15.90
N GLY A 211 8.51 -2.31 -15.87
CA GLY A 211 8.13 -1.52 -17.04
C GLY A 211 9.11 -1.64 -18.22
N VAL A 212 10.42 -1.61 -17.95
CA VAL A 212 11.44 -1.81 -19.00
C VAL A 212 11.55 -3.28 -19.39
N GLY A 213 11.33 -4.20 -18.46
CA GLY A 213 11.30 -5.65 -18.71
C GLY A 213 10.23 -6.05 -19.72
N MET A 214 9.07 -5.39 -19.68
CA MET A 214 8.04 -5.54 -20.72
C MET A 214 8.59 -5.18 -22.11
N GLY A 215 9.31 -4.07 -22.24
CA GLY A 215 9.92 -3.65 -23.50
C GLY A 215 11.02 -4.61 -23.98
N ALA A 216 11.85 -5.09 -23.07
CA ALA A 216 12.87 -6.10 -23.38
C ALA A 216 12.24 -7.40 -23.89
N LEU A 217 11.17 -7.89 -23.27
CA LEU A 217 10.44 -9.09 -23.72
C LEU A 217 9.75 -8.86 -25.08
N ALA A 218 9.18 -7.68 -25.32
CA ALA A 218 8.55 -7.34 -26.60
C ALA A 218 9.55 -7.39 -27.77
N LEU A 219 10.80 -7.01 -27.53
CA LEU A 219 11.84 -6.91 -28.56
C LEU A 219 12.79 -8.11 -28.59
N ALA A 220 12.56 -9.15 -27.78
CA ALA A 220 13.56 -10.19 -27.55
C ALA A 220 13.90 -11.04 -28.78
N ASP A 221 13.06 -11.07 -29.81
CA ASP A 221 13.31 -11.75 -31.08
C ASP A 221 14.09 -10.89 -32.09
N VAL A 222 13.94 -9.56 -32.02
CA VAL A 222 14.60 -8.61 -32.94
C VAL A 222 15.83 -7.92 -32.34
N GLU A 223 15.94 -7.85 -31.01
CA GLU A 223 17.03 -7.27 -30.22
C GLU A 223 17.50 -8.25 -29.11
N PRO A 224 17.82 -9.52 -29.44
CA PRO A 224 18.02 -10.58 -28.43
C PRO A 224 19.15 -10.29 -27.44
N LYS A 225 20.25 -9.69 -27.90
CA LYS A 225 21.37 -9.35 -27.00
C LYS A 225 20.95 -8.29 -25.98
N LEU A 226 20.36 -7.19 -26.45
CA LEU A 226 19.91 -6.10 -25.59
C LEU A 226 18.86 -6.57 -24.59
N ALA A 227 17.87 -7.34 -25.06
CA ALA A 227 16.82 -7.91 -24.23
C ALA A 227 17.38 -8.88 -23.18
N GLY A 228 18.25 -9.82 -23.59
CA GLY A 228 18.85 -10.80 -22.69
C GLY A 228 19.71 -10.16 -21.60
N ASP A 229 20.53 -9.17 -21.97
CA ASP A 229 21.38 -8.43 -21.04
C ASP A 229 20.53 -7.69 -19.98
N PHE A 230 19.47 -6.99 -20.41
CA PHE A 230 18.56 -6.31 -19.49
C PHE A 230 17.80 -7.30 -18.59
N LEU A 231 17.22 -8.37 -19.16
CA LEU A 231 16.45 -9.34 -18.39
C LEU A 231 17.31 -10.04 -17.33
N HIS A 232 18.55 -10.40 -17.65
CA HIS A 232 19.48 -10.97 -16.69
C HIS A 232 19.72 -10.03 -15.49
N ALA A 233 19.96 -8.75 -15.76
CA ALA A 233 20.18 -7.76 -14.70
C ALA A 233 18.88 -7.43 -13.93
N ALA A 234 17.74 -7.36 -14.60
CA ALA A 234 16.43 -7.13 -13.99
C ALA A 234 16.02 -8.27 -13.05
N LEU A 235 16.25 -9.54 -13.45
CA LEU A 235 15.97 -10.70 -12.61
C LEU A 235 16.84 -10.74 -11.35
N LYS A 236 18.05 -10.19 -11.38
CA LYS A 236 18.88 -10.00 -10.16
C LYS A 236 18.36 -8.87 -9.28
N SER A 237 18.04 -7.74 -9.92
CA SER A 237 17.64 -6.51 -9.25
C SER A 237 16.27 -6.62 -8.57
N ILE A 238 15.28 -7.24 -9.22
CA ILE A 238 13.89 -7.25 -8.76
C ILE A 238 13.67 -8.01 -7.46
N GLN A 239 14.52 -9.00 -7.19
CA GLN A 239 14.46 -9.82 -5.98
C GLN A 239 14.69 -9.00 -4.71
N LEU A 240 15.45 -7.90 -4.80
CA LEU A 240 15.73 -7.01 -3.66
C LEU A 240 14.45 -6.41 -3.08
N ALA A 241 13.53 -5.99 -3.94
CA ALA A 241 12.25 -5.42 -3.56
C ALA A 241 11.18 -6.50 -3.34
N MET A 242 11.22 -7.61 -4.09
CA MET A 242 10.30 -8.73 -3.82
C MET A 242 10.50 -9.36 -2.44
N ALA A 243 11.74 -9.35 -1.93
CA ALA A 243 12.02 -9.81 -0.56
C ALA A 243 11.27 -9.00 0.52
N GLU A 244 10.81 -7.77 0.23
CA GLU A 244 10.05 -6.97 1.20
C GLU A 244 8.61 -7.46 1.42
N TYR A 245 8.05 -8.28 0.53
CA TYR A 245 6.77 -8.95 0.77
C TYR A 245 6.88 -9.97 1.91
N GLY A 246 8.07 -10.53 2.13
CA GLY A 246 8.30 -11.53 3.15
C GLY A 246 8.05 -10.99 4.57
N PRO A 247 7.49 -11.80 5.49
CA PRO A 247 6.92 -13.13 5.26
C PRO A 247 5.40 -13.11 4.96
N ASP A 248 4.73 -11.97 5.17
CA ASP A 248 3.26 -11.92 5.31
C ASP A 248 2.52 -11.24 4.14
N GLY A 249 3.24 -10.64 3.19
CA GLY A 249 2.71 -10.00 1.98
C GLY A 249 2.48 -8.49 2.06
N ALA A 250 2.79 -7.83 3.18
CA ALA A 250 2.61 -6.39 3.33
C ALA A 250 3.68 -5.57 2.60
N TRP A 251 3.41 -4.26 2.48
CA TRP A 251 4.33 -3.30 1.88
C TRP A 251 4.60 -2.14 2.84
N ALA A 252 5.88 -1.88 3.13
CA ALA A 252 6.27 -0.89 4.13
C ALA A 252 5.88 0.56 3.74
N GLU A 253 5.63 0.83 2.46
CA GLU A 253 5.24 2.15 1.95
C GLU A 253 3.71 2.36 1.95
N GLY A 254 2.94 1.36 2.40
CA GLY A 254 1.48 1.45 2.53
C GLY A 254 0.69 0.81 1.38
N PRO A 255 -0.64 0.64 1.54
CA PRO A 255 -1.49 -0.06 0.57
C PRO A 255 -1.52 0.56 -0.83
N GLY A 256 -1.41 1.89 -0.94
CA GLY A 256 -1.35 2.58 -2.23
C GLY A 256 -0.09 2.21 -3.02
N TYR A 257 1.06 2.22 -2.35
CA TYR A 257 2.33 1.83 -2.98
C TYR A 257 2.45 0.33 -3.18
N TRP A 258 1.80 -0.50 -2.35
CA TRP A 258 1.62 -1.92 -2.65
C TRP A 258 0.96 -2.10 -4.01
N ASN A 259 -0.14 -1.39 -4.28
CA ASN A 259 -0.86 -1.53 -5.55
C ASN A 259 0.03 -1.14 -6.73
N TYR A 260 0.73 0.00 -6.59
CA TYR A 260 1.62 0.50 -7.63
C TYR A 260 2.79 -0.45 -7.91
N ALA A 261 3.55 -0.84 -6.89
CA ALA A 261 4.71 -1.72 -7.05
C ALA A 261 4.32 -3.12 -7.55
N THR A 262 3.26 -3.70 -6.97
CA THR A 262 2.81 -5.05 -7.30
C THR A 262 2.23 -5.12 -8.72
N THR A 263 1.64 -4.04 -9.23
CA THR A 263 1.17 -3.98 -10.64
C THR A 263 2.32 -4.21 -11.62
N TYR A 264 3.41 -3.46 -11.50
CA TYR A 264 4.54 -3.59 -12.42
C TYR A 264 5.33 -4.89 -12.20
N ASN A 265 5.38 -5.39 -10.98
CA ASN A 265 5.93 -6.71 -10.71
C ASN A 265 5.12 -7.81 -11.42
N VAL A 266 3.80 -7.84 -11.24
CA VAL A 266 2.95 -8.91 -11.77
C VAL A 266 2.83 -8.87 -13.29
N VAL A 267 2.75 -7.70 -13.93
CA VAL A 267 2.76 -7.67 -15.42
C VAL A 267 4.07 -8.23 -15.98
N PHE A 268 5.19 -8.01 -15.29
CA PHE A 268 6.47 -8.57 -15.69
C PHE A 268 6.52 -10.08 -15.46
N LEU A 269 6.13 -10.57 -14.28
CA LEU A 269 6.07 -12.01 -13.97
C LEU A 269 5.13 -12.76 -14.92
N ALA A 270 3.93 -12.22 -15.15
CA ALA A 270 2.96 -12.78 -16.09
C ALA A 270 3.55 -12.86 -17.50
N SER A 271 4.27 -11.82 -17.94
CA SER A 271 4.89 -11.80 -19.28
C SER A 271 6.10 -12.73 -19.39
N LEU A 272 6.90 -12.89 -18.34
CA LEU A 272 7.96 -13.91 -18.29
C LEU A 272 7.35 -15.31 -18.47
N GLN A 273 6.27 -15.61 -17.74
CA GLN A 273 5.56 -16.89 -17.84
C GLN A 273 4.99 -17.11 -19.24
N THR A 274 4.32 -16.11 -19.83
CA THR A 274 3.70 -16.29 -21.16
C THR A 274 4.74 -16.34 -22.28
N ALA A 275 5.78 -15.50 -22.24
CA ALA A 275 6.79 -15.38 -23.29
C ALA A 275 7.90 -16.43 -23.21
N LEU A 276 8.29 -16.85 -22.00
CA LEU A 276 9.44 -17.75 -21.76
C LEU A 276 9.05 -19.09 -21.10
N GLY A 277 7.79 -19.24 -20.68
CA GLY A 277 7.31 -20.44 -19.98
C GLY A 277 7.76 -20.53 -18.52
N SER A 278 8.37 -19.48 -17.96
CA SER A 278 8.93 -19.47 -16.61
C SER A 278 9.01 -18.04 -16.07
N ASP A 279 8.82 -17.88 -14.76
CA ASP A 279 9.19 -16.66 -14.01
C ASP A 279 10.54 -16.81 -13.29
N PHE A 280 11.28 -17.86 -13.62
CA PHE A 280 12.56 -18.24 -13.03
C PHE A 280 12.53 -18.45 -11.52
N GLY A 281 11.35 -18.74 -10.93
CA GLY A 281 11.18 -18.98 -9.50
C GLY A 281 10.90 -17.73 -8.69
N LEU A 282 10.75 -16.55 -9.32
CA LEU A 282 10.45 -15.31 -8.62
C LEU A 282 9.14 -15.37 -7.83
N THR A 283 8.12 -16.10 -8.32
CA THR A 283 6.86 -16.29 -7.59
C THR A 283 6.98 -17.14 -6.33
N LYS A 284 8.13 -17.79 -6.12
CA LYS A 284 8.43 -18.59 -4.92
C LYS A 284 9.15 -17.78 -3.84
N ILE A 285 9.45 -16.50 -4.08
CA ILE A 285 10.00 -15.60 -3.07
C ILE A 285 9.02 -15.51 -1.89
N GLU A 286 9.55 -15.61 -0.68
CA GLU A 286 8.77 -15.66 0.55
C GLU A 286 7.80 -14.48 0.66
N GLY A 287 6.57 -14.75 1.12
CA GLY A 287 5.52 -13.75 1.33
C GLY A 287 4.83 -13.26 0.05
N PHE A 288 5.38 -13.51 -1.15
CA PHE A 288 4.75 -13.01 -2.38
C PHE A 288 3.38 -13.66 -2.65
N SER A 289 3.20 -14.95 -2.31
CA SER A 289 1.89 -15.62 -2.38
C SER A 289 0.84 -15.01 -1.43
N GLU A 290 1.29 -14.36 -0.36
CA GLU A 290 0.45 -13.67 0.61
C GLU A 290 0.21 -12.20 0.26
N ALA A 291 0.84 -11.66 -0.78
CA ALA A 291 0.77 -10.24 -1.13
C ALA A 291 -0.66 -9.75 -1.34
N GLY A 292 -1.53 -10.57 -1.94
CA GLY A 292 -2.93 -10.22 -2.18
C GLY A 292 -3.77 -10.05 -0.91
N SER A 293 -3.34 -10.60 0.22
CA SER A 293 -4.05 -10.45 1.50
C SER A 293 -3.92 -9.03 2.07
N PHE A 294 -2.84 -8.33 1.75
CA PHE A 294 -2.56 -7.00 2.30
C PHE A 294 -3.64 -5.96 2.00
N PRO A 295 -4.03 -5.68 0.74
CA PRO A 295 -5.10 -4.72 0.46
C PRO A 295 -6.46 -5.14 1.04
N ILE A 296 -6.72 -6.45 1.19
CA ILE A 296 -7.98 -6.96 1.76
C ILE A 296 -8.07 -6.62 3.25
N TYR A 297 -7.01 -6.95 4.00
CA TYR A 297 -6.96 -6.68 5.43
C TYR A 297 -6.79 -5.20 5.74
N ALA A 298 -6.04 -4.46 4.92
CA ALA A 298 -5.78 -3.05 5.13
C ALA A 298 -6.98 -2.17 4.78
N SER A 299 -8.02 -2.71 4.13
CA SER A 299 -9.24 -1.95 3.84
C SER A 299 -10.26 -2.11 4.97
N GLY A 300 -10.68 -0.97 5.53
CA GLY A 300 -11.73 -0.90 6.52
C GLY A 300 -13.13 -1.07 5.90
N PRO A 301 -14.18 -1.16 6.72
CA PRO A 301 -15.57 -1.35 6.28
C PRO A 301 -16.14 -0.15 5.52
N THR A 302 -15.50 1.02 5.61
CA THR A 302 -15.79 2.20 4.78
C THR A 302 -15.26 2.06 3.34
N GLY A 303 -14.51 0.99 3.06
CA GLY A 303 -13.78 0.78 1.80
C GLY A 303 -12.47 1.58 1.72
N LEU A 304 -12.17 2.40 2.71
CA LEU A 304 -10.92 3.16 2.77
C LEU A 304 -9.77 2.29 3.31
N SER A 305 -8.62 2.34 2.66
CA SER A 305 -7.40 1.72 3.15
C SER A 305 -6.90 2.36 4.47
N PHE A 306 -6.14 1.59 5.26
CA PHE A 306 -5.30 2.10 6.33
C PHE A 306 -4.13 2.84 5.69
N SER A 307 -4.19 4.16 5.77
CA SER A 307 -3.16 5.05 5.26
C SER A 307 -2.12 5.34 6.32
N TYR A 308 -0.87 5.24 5.93
CA TYR A 308 0.32 5.66 6.66
C TYR A 308 1.39 6.03 5.63
N ALA A 309 2.48 6.65 6.08
CA ALA A 309 3.52 7.18 5.17
C ALA A 309 2.90 8.18 4.15
N ASP A 310 3.53 8.38 3.00
CA ASP A 310 2.99 9.22 1.91
C ASP A 310 1.80 8.55 1.16
N SER A 311 0.88 7.86 1.86
CA SER A 311 -0.28 7.18 1.28
C SER A 311 -1.58 7.90 1.60
N HIS A 312 -2.48 7.99 0.61
CA HIS A 312 -3.83 8.54 0.82
C HIS A 312 -4.84 7.42 1.07
N ALA A 313 -5.90 7.74 1.82
CA ALA A 313 -7.01 6.80 2.01
C ALA A 313 -7.79 6.64 0.70
N GLY A 314 -8.03 5.40 0.30
CA GLY A 314 -8.81 5.11 -0.89
C GLY A 314 -9.14 3.63 -1.03
N VAL A 315 -10.05 3.34 -1.96
CA VAL A 315 -10.38 1.96 -2.34
C VAL A 315 -9.24 1.41 -3.18
N ILE A 316 -8.58 0.34 -2.71
CA ILE A 316 -7.56 -0.36 -3.48
C ILE A 316 -8.24 -1.32 -4.46
N ARG A 317 -8.28 -0.92 -5.73
CA ARG A 317 -8.71 -1.76 -6.86
C ARG A 317 -7.47 -2.22 -7.61
N SER A 318 -7.31 -3.53 -7.79
CA SER A 318 -6.12 -4.07 -8.43
C SER A 318 -6.47 -5.33 -9.23
N PRO A 319 -6.47 -5.28 -10.57
CA PRO A 319 -6.64 -6.47 -11.41
C PRO A 319 -5.62 -7.56 -11.07
N VAL A 320 -4.46 -7.18 -10.52
CA VAL A 320 -3.41 -8.07 -10.04
C VAL A 320 -3.93 -9.10 -9.03
N LEU A 321 -4.96 -8.79 -8.26
CA LEU A 321 -5.57 -9.75 -7.35
C LEU A 321 -6.21 -10.94 -8.09
N PHE A 322 -6.73 -10.75 -9.31
CA PHE A 322 -7.18 -11.88 -10.14
C PHE A 322 -6.02 -12.74 -10.62
N TRP A 323 -4.89 -12.13 -10.98
CA TRP A 323 -3.70 -12.90 -11.35
C TRP A 323 -3.14 -13.68 -10.16
N LEU A 324 -2.99 -13.04 -9.00
CA LEU A 324 -2.55 -13.69 -7.76
C LEU A 324 -3.51 -14.82 -7.35
N ALA A 325 -4.83 -14.61 -7.50
CA ALA A 325 -5.83 -15.65 -7.25
C ALA A 325 -5.60 -16.91 -8.10
N ARG A 326 -5.33 -16.72 -9.40
CA ARG A 326 -5.04 -17.82 -10.33
C ARG A 326 -3.71 -18.49 -10.02
N GLN A 327 -2.66 -17.69 -9.80
CA GLN A 327 -1.31 -18.17 -9.58
C GLN A 327 -1.19 -19.00 -8.29
N PHE A 328 -1.89 -18.60 -7.23
CA PHE A 328 -1.76 -19.18 -5.90
C PHE A 328 -3.02 -19.90 -5.40
N ASN A 329 -4.03 -20.08 -6.27
CA ASN A 329 -5.32 -20.67 -5.92
C ASN A 329 -5.98 -19.98 -4.71
N ARG A 330 -6.10 -18.66 -4.78
CA ARG A 330 -6.64 -17.78 -3.72
C ARG A 330 -8.00 -17.19 -4.13
N PRO A 331 -9.12 -17.94 -3.98
CA PRO A 331 -10.44 -17.45 -4.36
C PRO A 331 -10.89 -16.24 -3.54
N ASP A 332 -10.36 -16.05 -2.33
CA ASP A 332 -10.55 -14.85 -1.52
C ASP A 332 -10.05 -13.57 -2.22
N TYR A 333 -8.93 -13.65 -2.95
CA TYR A 333 -8.39 -12.52 -3.71
C TYR A 333 -9.28 -12.17 -4.90
N ALA A 334 -9.70 -13.18 -5.67
CA ALA A 334 -10.58 -12.99 -6.82
C ALA A 334 -11.96 -12.47 -6.38
N TRP A 335 -12.53 -13.05 -5.32
CA TRP A 335 -13.80 -12.59 -4.79
C TRP A 335 -13.72 -11.13 -4.33
N TYR A 336 -12.72 -10.75 -3.54
CA TYR A 336 -12.55 -9.37 -3.09
C TYR A 336 -12.46 -8.38 -4.27
N GLN A 337 -11.60 -8.66 -5.26
CA GLN A 337 -11.46 -7.79 -6.43
C GLN A 337 -12.77 -7.74 -7.23
N SER A 338 -13.53 -8.84 -7.34
CA SER A 338 -14.82 -8.84 -8.06
C SER A 338 -15.87 -7.90 -7.47
N GLN A 339 -15.80 -7.61 -6.16
CA GLN A 339 -16.72 -6.67 -5.50
C GLN A 339 -16.37 -5.21 -5.82
N LEU A 340 -15.12 -4.93 -6.19
CA LEU A 340 -14.61 -3.56 -6.34
C LEU A 340 -14.26 -3.20 -7.79
N ALA A 341 -14.09 -4.20 -8.65
CA ALA A 341 -13.60 -4.07 -10.00
C ALA A 341 -14.46 -3.12 -10.85
N LYS A 342 -13.77 -2.29 -11.60
CA LYS A 342 -14.32 -1.50 -12.71
C LYS A 342 -13.70 -2.05 -14.00
N ALA A 343 -14.33 -1.84 -15.14
CA ALA A 343 -13.75 -2.30 -16.39
C ALA A 343 -12.31 -1.79 -16.58
N HIS A 344 -11.38 -2.73 -16.69
CA HIS A 344 -9.98 -2.49 -17.04
C HIS A 344 -9.53 -3.66 -17.93
N PRO A 345 -8.65 -3.46 -18.92
CA PRO A 345 -8.16 -4.54 -19.77
C PRO A 345 -7.66 -5.77 -18.99
N LEU A 346 -6.89 -5.55 -17.93
CA LEU A 346 -6.38 -6.66 -17.10
C LEU A 346 -7.46 -7.34 -16.24
N ASP A 347 -8.56 -6.64 -15.87
CA ASP A 347 -9.69 -7.30 -15.22
C ASP A 347 -10.35 -8.29 -16.18
N LEU A 348 -10.54 -7.93 -17.46
CA LEU A 348 -11.05 -8.86 -18.47
C LEU A 348 -10.11 -10.05 -18.65
N LEU A 349 -8.80 -9.79 -18.76
CA LEU A 349 -7.81 -10.82 -19.07
C LEU A 349 -7.64 -11.84 -17.94
N TRP A 350 -7.64 -11.38 -16.68
CA TRP A 350 -7.31 -12.24 -15.55
C TRP A 350 -8.50 -12.76 -14.76
N TYR A 351 -9.68 -12.13 -14.84
CA TYR A 351 -10.88 -12.61 -14.17
C TYR A 351 -11.17 -14.07 -14.53
N ASP A 352 -11.63 -14.84 -13.55
CA ASP A 352 -12.13 -16.19 -13.72
C ASP A 352 -13.32 -16.39 -12.76
N ALA A 353 -14.53 -16.55 -13.31
CA ALA A 353 -15.75 -16.73 -12.52
C ALA A 353 -15.70 -17.95 -11.59
N ARG A 354 -14.87 -18.95 -11.89
CA ARG A 354 -14.69 -20.13 -11.04
C ARG A 354 -13.98 -19.80 -9.72
N LEU A 355 -13.13 -18.79 -9.71
CA LEU A 355 -12.39 -18.34 -8.53
C LEU A 355 -13.06 -17.16 -7.81
N ALA A 356 -13.90 -16.40 -8.50
CA ALA A 356 -14.53 -15.19 -7.97
C ALA A 356 -15.80 -15.46 -7.12
N GLN A 357 -16.02 -16.70 -6.68
CA GLN A 357 -17.15 -17.05 -5.81
C GLN A 357 -16.85 -16.66 -4.36
N LYS A 358 -17.89 -16.30 -3.60
CA LYS A 358 -17.71 -15.96 -2.18
C LYS A 358 -17.07 -17.15 -1.44
N PRO A 359 -15.92 -16.97 -0.77
CA PRO A 359 -15.30 -18.02 0.00
C PRO A 359 -16.23 -18.52 1.11
N SER A 360 -16.22 -19.84 1.34
CA SER A 360 -16.98 -20.46 2.45
C SER A 360 -16.34 -20.23 3.81
N VAL A 361 -15.03 -19.98 3.85
CA VAL A 361 -14.26 -19.71 5.07
C VAL A 361 -14.08 -18.21 5.22
N THR A 362 -14.58 -17.67 6.33
CA THR A 362 -14.32 -16.29 6.71
C THR A 362 -12.86 -16.13 7.17
N PRO A 363 -12.11 -15.15 6.65
CA PRO A 363 -10.74 -14.91 7.09
C PRO A 363 -10.69 -14.53 8.58
N PRO A 364 -9.56 -14.77 9.29
CA PRO A 364 -9.34 -14.22 10.62
C PRO A 364 -9.64 -12.72 10.68
N LEU A 365 -10.23 -12.25 11.77
CA LEU A 365 -10.60 -10.84 11.92
C LEU A 365 -9.37 -9.93 12.01
N ASP A 366 -8.30 -10.41 12.64
CA ASP A 366 -7.15 -9.59 12.96
C ASP A 366 -5.90 -10.15 12.27
N ARG A 367 -4.97 -9.26 11.89
CA ARG A 367 -3.73 -9.63 11.22
C ARG A 367 -2.59 -8.73 11.66
N TYR A 368 -1.43 -9.34 11.89
CA TYR A 368 -0.15 -8.68 12.13
C TYR A 368 0.77 -8.93 10.93
N TYR A 369 1.34 -7.87 10.36
CA TYR A 369 2.32 -7.94 9.28
C TYR A 369 3.71 -7.62 9.85
N ARG A 370 4.57 -8.65 9.91
CA ARG A 370 5.82 -8.61 10.69
C ARG A 370 6.85 -7.65 10.12
N ASN A 371 7.05 -7.62 8.80
CA ASN A 371 8.07 -6.74 8.20
C ASN A 371 7.65 -5.25 8.27
N SER A 372 6.40 -4.94 7.92
CA SER A 372 5.88 -3.56 7.98
C SER A 372 5.53 -3.10 9.40
N GLU A 373 5.48 -4.02 10.38
CA GLU A 373 5.15 -3.77 11.78
C GLU A 373 3.82 -3.02 11.94
N ILE A 374 2.77 -3.53 11.30
CA ILE A 374 1.42 -3.00 11.40
C ILE A 374 0.44 -4.09 11.85
N THR A 375 -0.58 -3.68 12.59
CA THR A 375 -1.68 -4.56 12.99
C THR A 375 -3.01 -4.01 12.49
N LEU A 376 -3.90 -4.91 12.13
CA LEU A 376 -5.22 -4.61 11.60
C LEU A 376 -6.20 -5.47 12.39
N MET A 377 -7.20 -4.84 12.98
CA MET A 377 -8.17 -5.52 13.83
C MET A 377 -9.58 -5.09 13.43
N ARG A 378 -10.55 -6.01 13.39
CA ARG A 378 -11.94 -5.67 13.03
C ARG A 378 -12.97 -6.48 13.78
N SER A 379 -14.18 -5.94 13.90
CA SER A 379 -15.28 -6.60 14.58
C SER A 379 -15.97 -7.67 13.72
N ALA A 380 -16.05 -7.45 12.41
CA ALA A 380 -16.67 -8.36 11.45
C ALA A 380 -16.12 -8.15 10.04
N TRP A 381 -16.30 -9.16 9.19
CA TRP A 381 -16.26 -9.05 7.74
C TRP A 381 -17.67 -8.83 7.21
N ASP A 382 -17.81 -8.27 6.00
CA ASP A 382 -19.09 -8.07 5.31
C ASP A 382 -20.14 -7.22 6.03
N ASP A 383 -19.72 -6.45 7.04
CA ASP A 383 -20.55 -5.46 7.74
C ASP A 383 -19.97 -4.06 7.53
N LYS A 384 -20.75 -3.19 6.87
CA LYS A 384 -20.39 -1.79 6.62
C LYS A 384 -20.31 -0.94 7.90
N ASP A 385 -20.93 -1.40 8.97
CA ASP A 385 -20.98 -0.72 10.26
C ASP A 385 -19.93 -1.25 11.25
N ALA A 386 -19.16 -2.28 10.85
CA ALA A 386 -18.12 -2.88 11.68
C ALA A 386 -17.11 -1.84 12.20
N LEU A 387 -16.64 -2.06 13.43
CA LEU A 387 -15.45 -1.43 13.97
C LEU A 387 -14.19 -2.01 13.32
N PHE A 388 -13.27 -1.16 12.90
CA PHE A 388 -11.94 -1.52 12.38
C PHE A 388 -10.88 -0.55 12.89
N VAL A 389 -9.69 -1.07 13.19
CA VAL A 389 -8.51 -0.30 13.60
C VAL A 389 -7.31 -0.76 12.78
N GLY A 390 -6.65 0.19 12.11
CA GLY A 390 -5.30 0.00 11.60
C GLY A 390 -4.31 0.71 12.52
N PHE A 391 -3.26 0.01 12.94
CA PHE A 391 -2.30 0.52 13.93
C PHE A 391 -0.86 0.26 13.49
N LYS A 392 -0.05 1.32 13.47
CA LYS A 392 1.31 1.31 12.93
C LYS A 392 2.38 1.43 14.01
N SER A 393 3.35 0.53 13.93
CA SER A 393 4.66 0.63 14.55
C SER A 393 5.66 1.03 13.46
N GLY A 394 6.43 0.12 12.88
CA GLY A 394 7.19 0.36 11.64
C GLY A 394 8.54 1.06 11.81
N ASP A 395 9.08 1.56 10.70
CA ASP A 395 10.41 2.17 10.60
C ASP A 395 10.32 3.54 9.90
N ASN A 396 10.86 4.59 10.52
CA ASN A 396 10.93 5.96 9.97
C ASN A 396 11.95 6.10 8.83
N LYS A 397 12.71 5.04 8.51
CA LYS A 397 13.60 4.97 7.33
C LYS A 397 12.95 4.29 6.13
N ALA A 398 11.76 3.69 6.29
CA ALA A 398 11.07 3.07 5.16
C ALA A 398 10.84 4.14 4.08
N ASN A 399 10.95 3.76 2.80
CA ASN A 399 10.73 4.72 1.71
C ASN A 399 9.31 5.31 1.84
N HIS A 400 9.17 6.61 1.55
CA HIS A 400 7.94 7.37 1.75
C HIS A 400 7.41 7.49 3.19
N SER A 401 8.08 6.95 4.21
CA SER A 401 7.62 7.06 5.61
C SER A 401 7.59 8.49 6.14
N ASN A 402 6.71 8.70 7.13
CA ASN A 402 6.61 9.93 7.90
C ASN A 402 7.06 9.65 9.35
N LEU A 403 7.05 10.66 10.22
CA LEU A 403 7.28 10.49 11.65
C LEU A 403 6.00 10.02 12.35
N ASP A 404 5.45 8.89 11.90
CA ASP A 404 4.11 8.40 12.19
C ASP A 404 4.09 7.09 13.01
N LEU A 405 5.19 6.76 13.71
CA LEU A 405 5.24 5.61 14.62
C LEU A 405 4.18 5.79 15.71
N GLY A 406 3.35 4.77 15.95
CA GLY A 406 2.25 4.80 16.90
C GLY A 406 0.94 5.37 16.34
N SER A 407 0.90 5.78 15.08
CA SER A 407 -0.32 6.27 14.43
C SER A 407 -1.35 5.17 14.23
N PHE A 408 -2.63 5.54 14.19
CA PHE A 408 -3.75 4.64 13.94
C PHE A 408 -4.86 5.30 13.12
N VAL A 409 -5.69 4.48 12.49
CA VAL A 409 -6.99 4.88 11.93
C VAL A 409 -8.10 4.08 12.60
N LEU A 410 -9.30 4.64 12.63
CA LEU A 410 -10.48 3.98 13.19
C LEU A 410 -11.69 4.18 12.28
N ASP A 411 -12.29 3.08 11.83
CA ASP A 411 -13.54 3.04 11.09
C ASP A 411 -14.63 2.42 11.98
N ALA A 412 -15.84 2.99 11.97
CA ALA A 412 -17.02 2.35 12.56
C ALA A 412 -18.30 3.02 12.07
N LEU A 413 -19.40 2.25 11.96
CA LEU A 413 -20.72 2.78 11.59
C LEU A 413 -20.70 3.56 10.26
N GLY A 414 -19.91 3.08 9.28
CA GLY A 414 -19.76 3.73 7.97
C GLY A 414 -18.92 5.02 7.96
N VAL A 415 -18.23 5.37 9.05
CA VAL A 415 -17.44 6.60 9.18
C VAL A 415 -15.99 6.28 9.56
N ARG A 416 -15.03 6.97 8.93
CA ARG A 416 -13.62 7.02 9.33
C ARG A 416 -13.44 8.12 10.36
N TRP A 417 -13.37 7.74 11.63
CA TRP A 417 -13.36 8.67 12.76
C TRP A 417 -11.98 9.22 13.08
N ALA A 418 -10.95 8.38 13.04
CA ALA A 418 -9.55 8.77 13.18
C ALA A 418 -8.85 8.61 11.83
N GLU A 419 -8.32 9.71 11.31
CA GLU A 419 -7.81 9.82 9.94
C GLU A 419 -6.32 10.10 9.89
N ASP A 420 -5.66 9.52 8.89
CA ASP A 420 -4.36 10.00 8.45
C ASP A 420 -4.59 10.92 7.24
N ILE A 421 -3.95 12.10 7.25
CA ILE A 421 -4.16 13.15 6.25
C ILE A 421 -3.46 12.80 4.92
N GLY A 422 -2.49 11.87 4.95
CA GLY A 422 -1.72 11.43 3.80
C GLY A 422 -0.59 12.38 3.42
N ALA A 423 -0.08 12.21 2.19
CA ALA A 423 1.08 12.96 1.70
C ALA A 423 0.83 14.47 1.57
N ASP A 424 1.91 15.24 1.50
CA ASP A 424 1.87 16.63 1.02
C ASP A 424 2.33 16.70 -0.46
N ASP A 425 2.42 17.91 -1.01
CA ASP A 425 2.96 18.12 -2.35
C ASP A 425 4.45 17.75 -2.41
N TYR A 426 4.77 16.73 -3.21
CA TYR A 426 6.15 16.28 -3.40
C TYR A 426 7.07 17.32 -4.06
N ASN A 427 6.53 18.43 -4.57
CA ASN A 427 7.29 19.56 -5.11
C ASN A 427 7.65 20.61 -4.05
N LEU A 428 7.23 20.40 -2.78
CA LEU A 428 7.73 21.21 -1.68
C LEU A 428 9.27 21.15 -1.63
N PRO A 429 9.93 22.29 -1.35
CA PRO A 429 11.40 22.37 -1.41
C PRO A 429 12.09 21.31 -0.55
N ALA A 430 12.90 20.44 -1.16
CA ALA A 430 13.59 19.35 -0.45
C ALA A 430 12.65 18.44 0.36
N TYR A 431 11.46 18.11 -0.18
CA TYR A 431 10.50 17.15 0.39
C TYR A 431 11.12 15.80 0.77
N PHE A 432 12.02 15.28 -0.07
CA PHE A 432 12.78 14.05 0.21
C PHE A 432 14.20 14.32 0.75
N GLY A 433 14.45 15.55 1.22
CA GLY A 433 15.75 16.02 1.68
C GLY A 433 15.69 16.63 3.08
N ASN A 434 16.57 17.60 3.34
CA ASN A 434 16.76 18.20 4.67
C ASN A 434 15.58 19.01 5.22
N LYS A 435 14.54 19.29 4.41
CA LYS A 435 13.32 19.99 4.86
C LYS A 435 12.16 19.04 5.16
N ARG A 436 12.30 17.74 4.91
CA ARG A 436 11.24 16.73 5.06
C ARG A 436 10.51 16.85 6.40
N TRP A 437 11.27 16.95 7.49
CA TRP A 437 10.73 16.98 8.87
C TRP A 437 10.32 18.37 9.35
N THR A 438 10.14 19.32 8.43
CA THR A 438 9.56 20.65 8.71
C THR A 438 8.12 20.76 8.26
N TYR A 439 7.60 19.78 7.52
CA TYR A 439 6.24 19.79 7.00
C TYR A 439 5.28 19.08 7.94
N TYR A 440 4.15 19.70 8.24
CA TYR A 440 3.12 19.24 9.18
C TYR A 440 2.72 17.79 8.95
N ARG A 441 2.37 17.44 7.70
CA ARG A 441 1.91 16.09 7.32
C ARG A 441 2.98 15.00 7.44
N LEU A 442 4.25 15.38 7.61
CA LEU A 442 5.38 14.47 7.68
C LEU A 442 5.95 14.38 9.11
N ARG A 443 5.43 15.20 10.03
CA ARG A 443 5.79 15.29 11.44
C ARG A 443 4.74 14.57 12.30
N ALA A 444 5.12 14.11 13.49
CA ALA A 444 4.23 13.33 14.35
C ALA A 444 2.99 14.13 14.78
N GLU A 445 3.11 15.45 14.90
CA GLU A 445 1.98 16.35 15.16
C GLU A 445 0.87 16.33 14.09
N GLY A 446 1.17 15.85 12.87
CA GLY A 446 0.22 15.66 11.78
C GLY A 446 -0.44 14.28 11.76
N HIS A 447 -0.12 13.40 12.72
CA HIS A 447 -0.58 12.02 12.79
C HIS A 447 -1.31 11.72 14.10
N ASN A 448 -1.98 10.57 14.17
CA ASN A 448 -2.73 10.13 15.35
C ASN A 448 -1.81 9.49 16.40
N THR A 449 -0.79 10.21 16.83
CA THR A 449 0.27 9.72 17.72
C THR A 449 0.61 10.71 18.83
N LEU A 450 1.72 10.46 19.55
CA LEU A 450 2.23 11.34 20.60
C LEU A 450 3.19 12.39 20.03
N VAL A 451 3.29 13.54 20.71
CA VAL A 451 4.42 14.47 20.56
C VAL A 451 4.95 14.80 21.95
N ILE A 452 6.26 14.73 22.15
CA ILE A 452 6.91 14.96 23.44
C ILE A 452 7.91 16.10 23.29
N ASN A 453 7.71 17.18 24.05
CA ASN A 453 8.50 18.42 23.99
C ASN A 453 8.58 18.99 22.55
N PRO A 454 7.46 19.50 21.99
CA PRO A 454 7.43 20.01 20.63
C PRO A 454 8.43 21.15 20.41
N GLY A 455 9.00 21.23 19.22
CA GLY A 455 9.98 22.24 18.85
C GLY A 455 10.33 22.21 17.36
N LEU A 456 11.42 22.88 16.98
CA LEU A 456 11.87 22.95 15.58
C LEU A 456 12.45 21.62 15.06
N ASP A 457 12.99 20.81 15.96
CA ASP A 457 13.53 19.48 15.65
C ASP A 457 12.40 18.51 15.22
N PRO A 458 12.72 17.40 14.53
CA PRO A 458 11.78 16.30 14.29
C PRO A 458 11.09 15.81 15.59
N ASP A 459 9.78 15.59 15.57
CA ASP A 459 9.01 15.14 16.76
C ASP A 459 9.37 13.71 17.21
N GLN A 460 9.88 12.91 16.28
CA GLN A 460 10.42 11.57 16.50
C GLN A 460 11.82 11.49 15.88
N GLU A 461 12.67 10.60 16.38
CA GLU A 461 13.95 10.27 15.76
C GLU A 461 13.72 9.76 14.33
N PRO A 462 14.23 10.47 13.29
CA PRO A 462 14.01 10.09 11.89
C PRO A 462 14.55 8.73 11.49
N ARG A 463 15.47 8.14 12.27
CA ARG A 463 15.99 6.80 12.03
C ARG A 463 15.42 5.72 12.96
N ALA A 464 14.42 6.05 13.77
CA ALA A 464 13.82 5.11 14.70
C ALA A 464 13.08 3.99 13.98
N ALA A 465 13.19 2.78 14.54
CA ALA A 465 12.30 1.67 14.26
C ALA A 465 11.58 1.31 15.56
N ALA A 466 10.27 1.13 15.46
CA ALA A 466 9.41 0.63 16.52
C ALA A 466 8.97 -0.80 16.19
N LYS A 467 8.75 -1.62 17.22
CA LYS A 467 8.30 -3.00 17.06
C LYS A 467 6.96 -3.25 17.75
N ILE A 468 6.12 -4.07 17.13
CA ILE A 468 4.97 -4.67 17.81
C ILE A 468 5.53 -5.71 18.80
N THR A 469 5.45 -5.39 20.09
CA THR A 469 5.96 -6.23 21.18
C THR A 469 4.92 -7.24 21.67
N LYS A 470 3.64 -7.00 21.37
CA LYS A 470 2.52 -7.89 21.68
C LYS A 470 1.47 -7.79 20.59
N PHE A 471 0.95 -8.94 20.17
CA PHE A 471 -0.28 -9.07 19.38
C PHE A 471 -1.03 -10.31 19.87
N ASP A 472 -2.32 -10.18 20.16
CA ASP A 472 -3.19 -11.31 20.54
C ASP A 472 -4.60 -11.07 19.98
N SER A 473 -5.19 -12.12 19.42
CA SER A 473 -6.50 -12.08 18.75
C SER A 473 -7.41 -13.13 19.37
N LYS A 474 -8.42 -12.67 20.11
CA LYS A 474 -9.45 -13.50 20.74
C LYS A 474 -10.85 -13.02 20.32
N PRO A 475 -11.90 -13.86 20.44
CA PRO A 475 -13.24 -13.50 20.00
C PRO A 475 -13.75 -12.17 20.55
N GLU A 476 -13.54 -11.89 21.84
CA GLU A 476 -14.03 -10.67 22.49
C GLU A 476 -12.93 -9.63 22.76
N ARG A 477 -11.68 -9.91 22.39
CA ARG A 477 -10.57 -8.99 22.64
C ARG A 477 -9.43 -9.19 21.66
N ALA A 478 -9.09 -8.15 20.92
CA ALA A 478 -7.87 -8.08 20.12
C ALA A 478 -6.96 -6.99 20.70
N VAL A 479 -5.67 -7.24 20.83
CA VAL A 479 -4.71 -6.28 21.36
C VAL A 479 -3.44 -6.22 20.52
N ALA A 480 -2.83 -5.04 20.47
CA ALA A 480 -1.51 -4.80 19.92
C ALA A 480 -0.77 -3.78 20.78
N VAL A 481 0.53 -3.99 21.05
CA VAL A 481 1.38 -3.04 21.77
C VAL A 481 2.63 -2.74 20.95
N THR A 482 2.93 -1.46 20.77
CA THR A 482 4.16 -0.98 20.14
C THR A 482 5.08 -0.33 21.16
N ASP A 483 6.38 -0.55 20.99
CA ASP A 483 7.41 0.19 21.71
C ASP A 483 7.87 1.40 20.89
N LEU A 484 7.57 2.61 21.39
CA LEU A 484 7.92 3.90 20.78
C LEU A 484 9.15 4.53 21.44
N THR A 485 9.83 3.82 22.35
CA THR A 485 10.94 4.39 23.13
C THR A 485 12.05 4.90 22.22
N ALA A 486 12.39 4.17 21.15
CA ALA A 486 13.38 4.61 20.17
C ALA A 486 12.96 5.89 19.44
N ALA A 487 11.67 6.06 19.14
CA ALA A 487 11.14 7.25 18.47
C ALA A 487 11.30 8.51 19.33
N TYR A 488 11.16 8.39 20.64
CA TYR A 488 11.24 9.52 21.58
C TYR A 488 12.47 9.46 22.49
N ALA A 489 13.52 8.73 22.10
CA ALA A 489 14.66 8.40 22.97
C ALA A 489 15.37 9.63 23.57
N LYS A 490 15.27 10.80 22.93
CA LYS A 490 15.76 12.09 23.45
C LYS A 490 15.07 12.50 24.76
N HIS A 491 13.80 12.17 24.92
CA HIS A 491 12.94 12.71 25.99
C HIS A 491 12.44 11.66 26.99
N VAL A 492 12.45 10.37 26.64
CA VAL A 492 11.86 9.31 27.47
C VAL A 492 12.84 8.20 27.80
N ASN A 493 12.64 7.58 28.96
CA ASN A 493 13.20 6.27 29.30
C ASN A 493 12.33 5.14 28.74
N LYS A 494 11.01 5.40 28.62
CA LYS A 494 10.03 4.45 28.10
C LYS A 494 8.88 5.20 27.45
N ALA A 495 8.47 4.79 26.26
CA ALA A 495 7.21 5.18 25.66
C ALA A 495 6.60 3.97 24.96
N GLN A 496 5.40 3.56 25.37
CA GLN A 496 4.67 2.46 24.75
C GLN A 496 3.25 2.90 24.45
N ARG A 497 2.70 2.35 23.37
CA ARG A 497 1.29 2.52 22.99
C ARG A 497 0.63 1.17 22.80
N GLY A 498 -0.53 0.97 23.39
CA GLY A 498 -1.39 -0.18 23.21
C GLY A 498 -2.71 0.19 22.55
N MET A 499 -3.15 -0.63 21.61
CA MET A 499 -4.49 -0.65 21.05
C MET A 499 -5.22 -1.91 21.51
N ALA A 500 -6.44 -1.77 22.02
CA ALA A 500 -7.28 -2.91 22.37
C ALA A 500 -8.71 -2.74 21.86
N MET A 501 -9.22 -3.71 21.10
CA MET A 501 -10.65 -3.84 20.83
C MET A 501 -11.33 -4.55 22.00
N LEU A 502 -12.24 -3.86 22.70
CA LEU A 502 -12.94 -4.37 23.88
C LEU A 502 -14.34 -4.85 23.49
N GLY A 503 -14.61 -6.14 23.67
CA GLY A 503 -15.86 -6.79 23.22
C GLY A 503 -16.13 -6.58 21.73
N ARG A 504 -15.09 -6.26 20.95
CA ARG A 504 -15.14 -5.76 19.56
C ARG A 504 -16.13 -4.60 19.32
N LYS A 505 -16.47 -3.84 20.36
CA LYS A 505 -17.43 -2.70 20.30
C LYS A 505 -16.77 -1.37 20.61
N GLN A 506 -15.65 -1.37 21.32
CA GLN A 506 -14.91 -0.17 21.72
C GLN A 506 -13.43 -0.33 21.42
N VAL A 507 -12.72 0.77 21.30
CA VAL A 507 -11.25 0.79 21.19
C VAL A 507 -10.67 1.51 22.39
N LEU A 508 -9.76 0.88 23.11
CA LEU A 508 -8.92 1.51 24.12
C LEU A 508 -7.56 1.84 23.49
N VAL A 509 -7.23 3.12 23.48
CA VAL A 509 -5.90 3.67 23.21
C VAL A 509 -5.23 3.91 24.56
N GLN A 510 -4.12 3.24 24.85
CA GLN A 510 -3.37 3.44 26.09
C GLN A 510 -1.91 3.75 25.80
N ASP A 511 -1.42 4.88 26.30
CA ASP A 511 -0.02 5.28 26.25
C ASP A 511 0.58 5.23 27.66
N GLU A 512 1.77 4.65 27.79
CA GLU A 512 2.56 4.65 29.01
C GLU A 512 3.91 5.32 28.75
N VAL A 513 4.13 6.48 29.39
CA VAL A 513 5.29 7.34 29.15
C VAL A 513 6.02 7.61 30.45
N GLN A 514 7.32 7.32 30.44
CA GLN A 514 8.26 7.68 31.51
C GLN A 514 9.31 8.63 30.94
N ALA A 515 9.20 9.89 31.29
CA ALA A 515 10.07 10.94 30.80
C ALA A 515 11.41 10.96 31.57
N LYS A 516 12.48 11.41 30.91
CA LYS A 516 13.81 11.60 31.53
C LYS A 516 13.86 12.78 32.48
N ALA A 517 13.03 13.78 32.21
CA ALA A 517 12.81 15.01 32.97
C ALA A 517 11.35 15.44 32.75
N PRO A 518 10.78 16.34 33.58
CA PRO A 518 9.43 16.85 33.37
C PRO A 518 9.22 17.30 31.92
N ALA A 519 8.24 16.72 31.25
CA ALA A 519 8.01 16.89 29.82
C ALA A 519 6.59 17.39 29.51
N GLU A 520 6.47 18.09 28.38
CA GLU A 520 5.18 18.34 27.74
C GLU A 520 4.84 17.15 26.83
N VAL A 521 3.67 16.55 27.03
CA VAL A 521 3.18 15.41 26.23
C VAL A 521 1.86 15.76 25.59
N TRP A 522 1.80 15.59 24.27
CA TRP A 522 0.62 15.74 23.44
C TRP A 522 0.14 14.39 22.93
N TRP A 523 -1.17 14.24 22.85
CA TRP A 523 -1.87 13.12 22.21
C TRP A 523 -2.82 13.66 21.15
N PHE A 524 -2.85 13.08 19.96
CA PHE A 524 -3.69 13.55 18.85
C PHE A 524 -4.58 12.47 18.23
N LEU A 525 -5.77 12.90 17.81
CA LEU A 525 -6.66 12.21 16.88
C LEU A 525 -7.20 13.23 15.87
N HIS A 526 -6.87 13.06 14.59
CA HIS A 526 -7.31 13.86 13.46
C HIS A 526 -8.61 13.32 12.89
N THR A 527 -9.51 14.22 12.53
CA THR A 527 -10.85 13.87 12.05
C THR A 527 -11.44 14.97 11.17
N HIS A 528 -12.25 14.61 10.18
CA HIS A 528 -13.16 15.54 9.50
C HIS A 528 -14.50 15.70 10.24
N ALA A 529 -14.81 14.81 11.20
CA ALA A 529 -16.01 14.90 12.01
C ALA A 529 -16.00 16.14 12.90
N LYS A 530 -17.14 16.47 13.49
CA LYS A 530 -17.27 17.64 14.38
C LYS A 530 -17.16 17.22 15.85
N PRO A 531 -16.00 17.39 16.52
CA PRO A 531 -15.87 17.11 17.94
C PRO A 531 -16.57 18.18 18.78
N GLN A 532 -17.32 17.73 19.79
CA GLN A 532 -17.87 18.55 20.85
C GLN A 532 -17.34 18.02 22.19
N VAL A 533 -16.55 18.83 22.88
CA VAL A 533 -15.97 18.47 24.19
C VAL A 533 -17.03 18.72 25.28
N GLY A 534 -17.21 17.76 26.18
CA GLY A 534 -18.12 17.89 27.32
C GLY A 534 -17.63 18.92 28.32
N GLU A 535 -18.52 19.40 29.19
CA GLU A 535 -18.23 20.48 30.15
C GLU A 535 -17.02 20.19 31.06
N ASP A 536 -16.87 18.93 31.49
CA ASP A 536 -15.75 18.49 32.32
C ASP A 536 -14.44 18.29 31.54
N GLY A 537 -14.48 18.41 30.21
CA GLY A 537 -13.40 18.13 29.27
C GLY A 537 -12.90 16.68 29.27
N ARG A 538 -13.53 15.75 29.98
CA ARG A 538 -13.14 14.32 30.04
C ARG A 538 -13.72 13.51 28.91
N THR A 539 -14.74 14.04 28.26
CA THR A 539 -15.43 13.38 27.15
C THR A 539 -15.46 14.28 25.94
N ALA A 540 -15.52 13.68 24.76
CA ALA A 540 -15.81 14.36 23.51
C ALA A 540 -16.73 13.48 22.67
N THR A 541 -17.70 14.10 22.00
CA THR A 541 -18.56 13.42 21.03
C THR A 541 -18.24 13.96 19.64
N LEU A 542 -17.72 13.10 18.77
CA LEU A 542 -17.53 13.41 17.36
C LEU A 542 -18.79 12.99 16.61
N THR A 543 -19.29 13.84 15.72
CA THR A 543 -20.50 13.56 14.93
C THR A 543 -20.22 13.67 13.44
N ASP A 544 -20.67 12.68 12.68
CA ASP A 544 -20.77 12.71 11.22
C ASP A 544 -22.12 12.08 10.80
N GLY A 545 -22.95 12.89 10.16
CA GLY A 545 -24.36 12.57 9.92
C GLY A 545 -25.09 12.15 11.20
N LYS A 546 -25.58 10.91 11.21
CA LYS A 546 -26.32 10.29 12.34
C LYS A 546 -25.44 9.44 13.25
N ALA A 547 -24.23 9.11 12.81
CA ALA A 547 -23.30 8.31 13.59
C ALA A 547 -22.54 9.21 14.57
N ARG A 548 -22.14 8.64 15.70
CA ARG A 548 -21.33 9.33 16.70
C ARG A 548 -20.16 8.45 17.14
N LEU A 549 -19.05 9.10 17.50
CA LEU A 549 -17.99 8.48 18.28
C LEU A 549 -17.88 9.21 19.62
N HIS A 550 -18.13 8.48 20.70
CA HIS A 550 -17.89 8.97 22.04
C HIS A 550 -16.48 8.62 22.49
N ALA A 551 -15.64 9.64 22.68
CA ALA A 551 -14.31 9.53 23.25
C ALA A 551 -14.35 9.89 24.74
N ARG A 552 -13.75 9.06 25.59
CA ARG A 552 -13.68 9.27 27.04
C ARG A 552 -12.26 9.04 27.55
N ILE A 553 -11.73 10.04 28.25
CA ILE A 553 -10.46 9.92 28.97
C ILE A 553 -10.73 9.10 30.24
N VAL A 554 -10.03 7.98 30.38
CA VAL A 554 -10.03 7.14 31.58
C VAL A 554 -8.92 7.59 32.53
N SER A 555 -7.74 7.93 32.00
CA SER A 555 -6.55 8.33 32.76
C SER A 555 -5.70 9.31 31.95
N PRO A 556 -4.92 10.20 32.60
CA PRO A 556 -4.93 10.50 34.05
C PRO A 556 -6.08 11.46 34.40
N ALA A 557 -6.43 11.65 35.67
CA ALA A 557 -7.63 12.39 36.08
C ALA A 557 -7.66 13.88 35.64
N GLN A 558 -6.49 14.51 35.58
CA GLN A 558 -6.31 15.91 35.18
C GLN A 558 -6.33 16.12 33.65
N ALA A 559 -6.21 15.07 32.85
CA ALA A 559 -6.24 15.19 31.39
C ALA A 559 -7.61 15.71 30.93
N ARG A 560 -7.58 16.60 29.92
CA ARG A 560 -8.74 17.20 29.28
C ARG A 560 -8.57 17.15 27.77
N PHE A 561 -9.67 16.93 27.06
CA PHE A 561 -9.73 17.11 25.63
C PHE A 561 -9.80 18.60 25.27
N GLN A 562 -9.20 18.92 24.14
CA GLN A 562 -9.38 20.18 23.45
C GLN A 562 -9.50 19.94 21.94
N VAL A 563 -10.20 20.83 21.25
CA VAL A 563 -10.31 20.82 19.79
C VAL A 563 -9.32 21.83 19.24
N MET A 564 -8.50 21.38 18.30
CA MET A 564 -7.53 22.22 17.61
C MET A 564 -7.71 22.10 16.10
N LYS A 565 -7.21 23.09 15.37
CA LYS A 565 -7.05 22.97 13.91
C LYS A 565 -5.96 21.95 13.59
N ALA A 566 -6.05 21.32 12.42
CA ALA A 566 -5.00 20.47 11.87
C ALA A 566 -3.84 21.32 11.29
N GLU A 567 -3.19 22.08 12.17
CA GLU A 567 -2.10 23.01 11.89
C GLU A 567 -0.90 22.74 12.83
N PRO A 568 0.32 23.17 12.46
CA PRO A 568 1.51 23.03 13.31
C PRO A 568 1.28 23.59 14.72
N LEU A 569 1.86 22.92 15.71
CA LEU A 569 1.97 23.45 17.06
C LEU A 569 2.77 24.76 17.06
N PRO A 570 2.53 25.68 18.02
CA PRO A 570 3.20 26.97 18.04
C PRO A 570 4.75 26.91 18.03
N ALA A 571 5.33 25.84 18.58
CA ALA A 571 6.78 25.63 18.64
C ALA A 571 7.35 24.92 17.39
N ALA A 572 6.49 24.41 16.50
CA ALA A 572 6.88 23.62 15.34
C ALA A 572 7.13 24.49 14.09
N PRO A 573 7.87 23.99 13.10
CA PRO A 573 8.06 24.71 11.84
C PRO A 573 6.75 24.90 11.07
N GLN A 574 6.61 26.05 10.40
CA GLN A 574 5.48 26.31 9.49
C GLN A 574 5.96 26.82 8.12
N PRO A 575 6.61 25.96 7.30
CA PRO A 575 6.97 26.33 5.94
C PRO A 575 5.73 26.76 5.12
N PRO A 576 5.86 27.70 4.17
CA PRO A 576 4.76 28.09 3.31
C PRO A 576 4.43 26.98 2.29
N LYS A 577 3.26 27.10 1.64
CA LYS A 577 2.79 26.25 0.52
C LYS A 577 2.45 24.78 0.87
N GLN A 578 2.43 24.44 2.14
CA GLN A 578 1.94 23.13 2.60
C GLN A 578 0.47 22.90 2.21
N GLY A 579 0.09 21.62 2.15
CA GLY A 579 -1.26 21.20 1.83
C GLY A 579 -2.30 21.81 2.76
N ASN A 580 -3.45 22.18 2.20
CA ASN A 580 -4.56 22.72 2.98
C ASN A 580 -5.21 21.62 3.83
N ASN A 581 -5.21 21.81 5.15
CA ASN A 581 -5.77 20.87 6.12
C ASN A 581 -7.09 21.36 6.75
N SER A 582 -7.68 22.45 6.26
CA SER A 582 -8.88 23.10 6.86
C SER A 582 -10.12 22.21 6.95
N ARG A 583 -10.18 21.11 6.17
CA ARG A 583 -11.22 20.08 6.29
C ARG A 583 -11.10 19.26 7.58
N TYR A 584 -9.93 19.22 8.20
CA TYR A 584 -9.63 18.40 9.35
C TYR A 584 -9.47 19.26 10.62
N GLN A 585 -9.83 18.67 11.74
CA GLN A 585 -9.54 19.15 13.08
C GLN A 585 -8.84 18.03 13.85
N LYS A 586 -8.24 18.35 15.00
CA LYS A 586 -7.67 17.36 15.90
C LYS A 586 -8.27 17.48 17.29
N LEU A 587 -8.74 16.35 17.82
CA LEU A 587 -8.98 16.16 19.23
C LEU A 587 -7.63 15.91 19.89
N ALA A 588 -7.30 16.72 20.90
CA ALA A 588 -5.99 16.69 21.53
C ALA A 588 -6.09 16.59 23.05
N ILE A 589 -5.06 16.00 23.66
CA ILE A 589 -4.78 16.09 25.10
C ILE A 589 -3.38 16.68 25.24
N GLN A 590 -3.23 17.67 26.13
CA GLN A 590 -1.93 18.23 26.51
C GLN A 590 -1.71 18.00 28.00
N LEU A 591 -0.57 17.42 28.35
CA LEU A 591 -0.10 17.28 29.72
C LEU A 591 1.24 18.00 29.85
N ARG A 592 1.44 18.68 30.98
CA ARG A 592 2.68 19.35 31.34
C ARG A 592 3.29 18.71 32.57
N ASP A 593 4.59 18.93 32.75
CA ASP A 593 5.37 18.43 33.88
C ASP A 593 5.27 16.90 34.06
N VAL A 594 5.15 16.17 32.95
CA VAL A 594 5.02 14.70 32.94
C VAL A 594 6.36 14.07 33.27
N THR A 595 6.40 13.25 34.32
CA THR A 595 7.54 12.38 34.65
C THR A 595 7.19 10.90 34.43
N ASP A 596 6.01 10.48 34.89
CA ASP A 596 5.40 9.17 34.62
C ASP A 596 3.89 9.39 34.42
N THR A 597 3.33 8.89 33.32
CA THR A 597 1.88 8.98 33.06
C THR A 597 1.35 7.80 32.26
N ARG A 598 0.07 7.51 32.51
CA ARG A 598 -0.77 6.66 31.65
C ARG A 598 -1.88 7.49 31.06
N ILE A 599 -1.83 7.75 29.76
CA ILE A 599 -2.93 8.35 29.01
C ILE A 599 -3.79 7.19 28.48
N ALA A 600 -5.06 7.14 28.84
CA ALA A 600 -5.97 6.08 28.39
C ALA A 600 -7.26 6.69 27.89
N VAL A 601 -7.59 6.46 26.61
CA VAL A 601 -8.77 6.99 25.93
C VAL A 601 -9.58 5.82 25.37
N VAL A 602 -10.87 5.78 25.70
CA VAL A 602 -11.83 4.81 25.15
C VAL A 602 -12.66 5.49 24.07
N LEU A 603 -12.68 4.90 22.89
CA LEU A 603 -13.43 5.33 21.71
C LEU A 603 -14.59 4.36 21.50
N THR A 604 -15.82 4.87 21.60
CA THR A 604 -17.05 4.08 21.50
C THR A 604 -17.89 4.59 20.33
N PRO A 605 -17.99 3.85 19.23
CA PRO A 605 -18.98 4.13 18.18
C PRO A 605 -20.39 3.96 18.75
N LEU A 606 -21.28 4.90 18.44
CA LEU A 606 -22.66 4.91 18.89
C LEU A 606 -23.59 5.17 17.70
N LYS A 607 -24.61 4.33 17.56
CA LYS A 607 -25.70 4.58 16.61
C LYS A 607 -26.54 5.78 17.06
N GLU A 608 -27.41 6.24 16.16
CA GLU A 608 -28.39 7.29 16.47
C GLU A 608 -29.25 6.84 17.67
N GLY A 609 -29.36 7.71 18.69
CA GLY A 609 -30.12 7.42 19.91
C GLY A 609 -29.47 6.43 20.90
N GLU A 610 -28.34 5.81 20.55
CA GLU A 610 -27.66 4.86 21.45
C GLU A 610 -27.01 5.60 22.63
N ALA A 611 -27.33 5.17 23.85
CA ALA A 611 -26.73 5.74 25.06
C ALA A 611 -25.26 5.35 25.19
N VAL A 612 -24.45 6.23 25.80
CA VAL A 612 -23.07 5.90 26.15
C VAL A 612 -23.09 4.74 27.17
N PRO A 613 -22.35 3.64 26.94
CA PRO A 613 -22.28 2.54 27.90
C PRO A 613 -21.78 3.00 29.26
N ALA A 614 -22.45 2.59 30.33
CA ALA A 614 -22.05 2.90 31.71
C ALA A 614 -20.83 2.10 32.20
N ALA A 615 -20.35 1.12 31.41
CA ALA A 615 -19.30 0.21 31.80
C ALA A 615 -17.97 0.94 32.05
N GLN A 616 -17.39 0.71 33.22
CA GLN A 616 -16.04 1.18 33.55
C GLN A 616 -15.00 0.33 32.84
N THR A 617 -13.99 0.99 32.29
CA THR A 617 -12.85 0.32 31.64
C THR A 617 -11.75 0.15 32.67
N GLN A 618 -11.49 -1.10 33.07
CA GLN A 618 -10.38 -1.40 33.97
C GLN A 618 -9.04 -1.29 33.21
N LEU A 619 -8.14 -0.46 33.73
CA LEU A 619 -6.81 -0.28 33.14
C LEU A 619 -5.81 -1.23 33.81
N THR A 620 -5.05 -1.96 33.01
CA THR A 620 -3.87 -2.71 33.44
C THR A 620 -2.63 -2.23 32.69
N PRO A 621 -1.41 -2.41 33.24
CA PRO A 621 -0.19 -2.05 32.53
C PRO A 621 -0.08 -2.73 31.17
N LEU A 622 0.48 -2.04 30.18
CA LEU A 622 0.67 -2.60 28.82
C LEU A 622 1.50 -3.90 28.84
N ALA A 623 2.43 -4.02 29.79
CA ALA A 623 3.22 -5.23 30.01
C ALA A 623 2.40 -6.47 30.43
N THR A 624 1.14 -6.28 30.85
CA THR A 624 0.22 -7.35 31.28
C THR A 624 -0.88 -7.65 30.26
N TRP A 625 -0.88 -6.97 29.11
CA TRP A 625 -1.89 -7.15 28.08
C TRP A 625 -1.77 -8.48 27.32
#